data_AF-A0A8S3ZTL8-F1
#
_entry.id   AF-A0A8S3ZTL8-F1
#
_cell.length_a   1.000
_cell.length_b   1.000
_cell.length_c   1.000
_cell.angle_alpha   90.00
_cell.angle_beta   90.00
_cell.angle_gamma   90.00
#
_symmetry.space_group_name_H-M   'P 1'
#
loop_
_entity.id
_entity.type
_entity.pdbx_description
1 polymer ?
#
loop_
_entity_poly.entity_id
_entity_poly.type
_entity_poly.pdbx_seq_one_letter_code
_entity_poly.pdbx_strand_id
1 'polypeptide(L)' 'CANFHKYCKPKVNPILSSFCTQLTNITQAQVDEAKDFTVVLKSFEHWLRINRLTKSKQFAIVTDG' A
#
# COMPACT_ATOMS: atom_id res chain seq x y z
N CYS A 1 -5.72 8.87 15.11
CA CYS A 1 -4.57 8.14 14.53
C CYS A 1 -4.45 8.46 13.06
N ALA A 2 -3.26 8.80 12.58
CA ALA A 2 -3.02 8.94 11.14
C ALA A 2 -2.87 7.53 10.54
N ASN A 3 -3.67 7.23 9.50
CA ASN A 3 -3.59 5.96 8.77
C ASN A 3 -3.39 6.24 7.26
N PHE A 4 -2.65 5.36 6.59
CA PHE A 4 -2.51 5.35 5.14
C PHE A 4 -2.80 3.95 4.62
N HIS A 5 -3.77 3.82 3.71
CA HIS A 5 -4.14 2.55 3.09
C HIS A 5 -4.42 2.76 1.60
N LYS A 6 -3.78 1.95 0.76
CA LYS A 6 -3.94 1.94 -0.70
C LYS A 6 -3.67 0.53 -1.23
N TYR A 7 -4.50 0.07 -2.17
CA TYR A 7 -4.19 -1.08 -3.01
C TYR A 7 -3.15 -0.71 -4.07
N CYS A 8 -2.42 -1.72 -4.56
CA CYS A 8 -1.46 -1.59 -5.67
C CYS A 8 -1.85 -2.52 -6.81
N LYS A 9 -1.69 -2.06 -8.05
CA LYS A 9 -1.88 -2.90 -9.25
C LYS A 9 -0.64 -3.76 -9.50
N PRO A 10 -0.73 -5.11 -9.47
CA PRO A 10 0.39 -5.98 -9.78
C PRO A 10 0.74 -5.91 -11.28
N LYS A 11 2.04 -5.94 -11.61
CA LYS A 11 2.51 -5.92 -13.01
C LYS A 11 2.90 -7.28 -13.57
N VAL A 12 3.52 -8.12 -12.74
CA VAL A 12 4.02 -9.44 -13.19
C VAL A 12 2.88 -10.45 -13.29
N ASN A 13 2.06 -10.54 -12.24
CA ASN A 13 0.87 -11.40 -12.19
C ASN A 13 -0.38 -10.54 -11.91
N PRO A 14 -0.95 -9.88 -12.93
CA PRO A 14 -2.03 -8.91 -12.75
C PRO A 14 -3.37 -9.53 -12.34
N ILE A 15 -3.56 -10.83 -12.58
CA ILE A 15 -4.78 -11.56 -12.24
C ILE A 15 -4.58 -12.27 -10.91
N LEU A 16 -5.41 -11.92 -9.92
CA LEU A 16 -5.40 -12.57 -8.61
C LEU A 16 -5.96 -13.98 -8.72
N SER A 17 -5.29 -14.94 -8.09
CA SER A 17 -5.84 -16.29 -7.94
C SER A 17 -7.04 -16.28 -6.98
N SER A 18 -7.88 -17.32 -7.06
CA SER A 18 -8.97 -17.53 -6.09
C SER A 18 -8.44 -17.64 -4.66
N PHE A 19 -7.32 -18.33 -4.46
CA PHE A 19 -6.65 -18.43 -3.16
C PHE A 19 -6.21 -17.06 -2.62
N CYS A 20 -5.56 -16.23 -3.44
CA CYS A 20 -5.12 -14.89 -3.04
C CYS A 20 -6.32 -14.01 -2.63
N THR A 21 -7.41 -14.05 -3.41
CA THR A 21 -8.64 -13.31 -3.12
C THR A 21 -9.27 -13.80 -1.81
N GLN A 22 -9.36 -15.11 -1.58
CA GLN A 22 -9.94 -15.68 -0.36
C GLN A 22 -9.11 -15.35 0.89
N LEU A 23 -7.78 -15.42 0.79
CA LEU A 23 -6.89 -15.16 1.91
C LEU A 23 -6.86 -13.68 2.31
N THR A 24 -6.86 -12.77 1.33
CA THR A 24 -6.68 -11.32 1.56
C THR A 24 -7.97 -10.52 1.53
N ASN A 25 -9.06 -11.10 1.02
CA ASN A 25 -10.32 -10.43 0.67
C ASN A 25 -10.18 -9.27 -0.34
N ILE A 26 -9.04 -9.19 -1.06
CA ILE A 26 -8.82 -8.19 -2.10
C ILE A 26 -9.40 -8.71 -3.41
N THR A 27 -10.27 -7.91 -4.04
CA THR A 27 -10.92 -8.27 -5.31
C THR A 27 -10.09 -7.84 -6.52
N GLN A 28 -10.34 -8.47 -7.67
CA GLN A 28 -9.70 -8.08 -8.93
C GLN A 28 -10.01 -6.61 -9.28
N ALA A 29 -11.25 -6.16 -9.08
CA ALA A 29 -11.63 -4.77 -9.35
C ALA A 29 -10.82 -3.76 -8.51
N GLN A 30 -10.56 -4.08 -7.23
CA GLN A 30 -9.76 -3.22 -6.35
C GLN A 30 -8.32 -3.04 -6.85
N VAL A 31 -7.68 -4.10 -7.36
CA VAL A 31 -6.32 -4.00 -7.90
C VAL A 31 -6.29 -3.45 -9.33
N ASP A 32 -7.36 -3.64 -10.10
CA ASP A 32 -7.47 -3.10 -11.46
C ASP A 32 -7.59 -1.58 -11.49
N GLU A 33 -8.34 -1.02 -10.53
CA GLU A 33 -8.52 0.42 -10.31
C GLU A 33 -7.34 1.07 -9.55
N ALA A 34 -6.50 0.26 -8.92
CA ALA A 34 -5.35 0.73 -8.15
C ALA A 34 -4.26 1.35 -9.04
N LYS A 35 -3.40 2.14 -8.40
CA LYS A 35 -2.19 2.67 -9.05
C LYS A 35 -1.04 1.66 -8.95
N ASP A 36 -0.06 1.81 -9.82
CA ASP A 36 1.20 1.07 -9.75
C ASP A 36 1.91 1.31 -8.41
N PHE A 37 2.64 0.29 -7.94
CA PHE A 37 3.39 0.35 -6.68
C PHE A 37 4.27 1.61 -6.55
N THR A 38 4.97 2.01 -7.62
CA THR A 38 5.85 3.19 -7.59
C THR A 38 5.09 4.50 -7.34
N VAL A 39 3.84 4.59 -7.80
CA VAL A 39 2.96 5.75 -7.57
C VAL A 39 2.42 5.73 -6.14
N VAL A 40 2.01 4.55 -5.66
CA VAL A 40 1.52 4.38 -4.28
C VAL A 40 2.64 4.67 -3.27
N LEU A 41 3.87 4.21 -3.52
CA LEU A 41 5.02 4.49 -2.67
C LEU A 41 5.32 5.99 -2.56
N LYS A 42 5.33 6.71 -3.69
CA LYS A 42 5.46 8.18 -3.68
C LYS A 42 4.35 8.86 -2.86
N SER A 43 3.14 8.32 -2.94
CA SER A 43 1.98 8.81 -2.16
C SER A 43 2.16 8.54 -0.66
N PHE A 44 2.71 7.38 -0.29
CA PHE A 44 3.05 7.02 1.09
C PHE A 44 4.15 7.94 1.65
N GLU A 45 5.22 8.18 0.90
CA GLU A 45 6.27 9.13 1.32
C GLU A 45 5.73 10.55 1.49
N HIS A 46 4.82 10.98 0.61
CA HIS A 46 4.15 12.27 0.75
C HIS A 46 3.30 12.30 2.03
N TRP A 47 2.57 11.22 2.31
CA TRP A 47 1.81 11.06 3.54
C TRP A 47 2.70 11.12 4.79
N LEU A 48 3.90 10.53 4.79
CA LEU A 48 4.86 10.66 5.90
C LEU A 48 5.28 12.12 6.13
N ARG A 49 5.57 12.86 5.05
CA ARG A 49 5.96 14.29 5.11
C ARG A 49 4.86 15.15 5.73
N ILE A 50 3.62 15.03 5.25
CA ILE A 50 2.49 15.85 5.76
C ILE A 50 2.15 15.53 7.21
N ASN A 51 2.36 14.28 7.64
CA ASN A 51 2.14 13.85 9.03
C ASN A 51 3.35 14.12 9.94
N ARG A 52 4.40 14.78 9.44
CA ARG A 52 5.63 15.09 10.18
C ARG A 52 6.32 13.83 10.74
N LEU A 53 6.15 12.69 10.08
CA LEU A 53 6.84 11.42 10.36
C LEU A 53 8.10 11.34 9.48
N THR A 54 8.91 12.39 9.53
CA THR A 54 10.16 12.53 8.76
C THR A 54 11.23 13.15 9.66
N LYS A 55 12.34 13.67 9.13
CA LYS A 55 13.55 14.12 9.86
C LYS A 55 13.32 14.94 11.16
N SER A 56 12.18 15.59 11.31
CA SER A 56 11.81 16.36 12.51
C SER A 56 11.26 15.53 13.68
N LYS A 57 11.00 14.23 13.50
CA LYS A 57 10.57 13.30 14.55
C LYS A 57 11.26 11.95 14.41
N GLN A 58 11.64 11.35 15.53
CA GLN A 58 12.07 9.95 15.55
C GLN A 58 10.84 9.05 15.39
N PHE A 59 10.92 8.11 14.46
CA PHE A 59 9.92 7.06 14.27
C PHE A 59 10.63 5.77 13.83
N ALA A 60 9.94 4.64 14.01
CA ALA A 60 10.38 3.35 13.53
C ALA A 60 9.26 2.70 12.71
N ILE A 61 9.64 1.85 11.77
CA ILE A 61 8.71 0.96 11.06
C ILE A 61 8.72 -0.37 11.81
N VAL A 62 7.54 -0.89 12.12
CA VAL A 62 7.37 -2.17 12.82
C VAL A 62 6.50 -3.07 11.95
N THR A 63 6.89 -4.33 11.84
CA THR A 63 6.17 -5.40 11.11
C THR A 63 6.06 -6.62 12.03
N ASP A 64 5.08 -7.48 11.79
CA ASP A 64 4.77 -8.66 12.61
C ASP A 64 5.64 -9.89 12.33
N GLY A 65 6.39 -9.90 11.22
CA GLY A 65 7.35 -10.96 10.90
C GLY A 65 6.72 -12.16 10.20
#